data_AF-A0A3C0B237-F1
#
_entry.id   AF-A0A3C0B237-F1
#
_cell.length_a   1.000
_cell.length_b   1.000
_cell.length_c   1.000
_cell.angle_alpha   90.00
_cell.angle_beta   90.00
_cell.angle_gamma   90.00
#
_symmetry.space_group_name_H-M   'P 1'
#
loop_
_entity.id
_entity.type
_entity.pdbx_description
1 polymer ?
#
loop_
_entity_poly.entity_id
_entity_poly.type
_entity_poly.pdbx_seq_one_letter_code
_entity_poly.pdbx_strand_id
1 'polypeptide(L)'
;MKKFILQFGLALFSTFAFAQAGHIMQGVGAFNMSMGGASTAQPLDISGALQWNPASISAFNDKIIKFDIGLFYSSPELSSSLPAGMMGPGSPAVSGFTKDDRGVSPMPALAMVWGKEG
;
A
#
# COMPACT_ATOMS: atom_id res chain seq x y z
N MET A 1 -12.56 37.10 8.13
CA MET A 1 -13.26 36.09 8.97
C MET A 1 -13.45 34.75 8.26
N LYS A 2 -14.07 34.67 7.06
CA LYS A 2 -14.28 33.40 6.35
C LYS A 2 -12.99 32.59 6.05
N LYS A 3 -11.88 33.25 5.69
CA LYS A 3 -10.59 32.58 5.44
C LYS A 3 -9.99 31.92 6.69
N PHE A 4 -10.13 32.57 7.85
CA PHE A 4 -9.64 32.04 9.12
C PHE A 4 -10.42 30.80 9.56
N ILE A 5 -11.74 30.77 9.32
CA ILE A 5 -12.57 29.58 9.61
C ILE A 5 -12.14 28.37 8.77
N LEU A 6 -11.86 28.58 7.47
CA LEU A 6 -11.40 27.51 6.59
C LEU A 6 -10.02 26.99 6.99
N GLN A 7 -9.09 27.90 7.33
CA GLN A 7 -7.75 27.55 7.80
C GLN A 7 -7.79 26.80 9.13
N PHE A 8 -8.65 27.24 10.07
CA PHE A 8 -8.83 26.58 11.36
C PHE A 8 -9.47 25.20 11.22
N GLY A 9 -10.44 25.06 10.30
CA GLY A 9 -11.02 23.77 9.93
C GLY A 9 -9.97 22.81 9.37
N LEU A 10 -9.18 23.24 8.39
CA LEU A 10 -8.08 22.43 7.82
C LEU A 10 -7.05 22.02 8.87
N ALA A 11 -6.70 22.91 9.80
CA ALA A 11 -5.78 22.62 10.89
C ALA A 11 -6.32 21.61 11.91
N LEU A 12 -7.64 21.59 12.16
CA LEU A 12 -8.29 20.59 13.00
C LEU A 12 -8.28 19.19 12.34
N PHE A 13 -8.50 19.13 11.03
CA PHE A 13 -8.54 17.87 10.29
C PHE A 13 -7.17 17.32 9.89
N SER A 14 -6.08 18.09 10.02
CA SER A 14 -4.73 17.60 9.75
C SER A 14 -4.26 16.53 10.73
N THR A 15 -4.89 16.40 11.90
CA THR A 15 -4.64 15.33 12.88
C THR A 15 -5.03 13.94 12.36
N PHE A 16 -5.89 13.86 11.34
CA PHE A 16 -6.24 12.62 10.64
C PHE A 16 -5.30 12.30 9.47
N ALA A 17 -4.35 13.18 9.15
CA ALA A 17 -3.30 12.88 8.17
C ALA A 17 -2.25 11.97 8.82
N PHE A 18 -2.66 10.73 9.10
CA PHE A 18 -1.71 9.67 9.36
C PHE A 18 -0.88 9.49 8.08
N ALA A 19 0.44 9.68 8.19
CA ALA A 19 1.33 9.11 7.19
C ALA A 19 0.97 7.63 7.11
N GLN A 20 0.66 7.15 5.90
CA GLN A 20 0.36 5.75 5.68
C GLN A 20 1.63 4.94 5.95
N ALA A 21 1.88 4.64 7.23
CA ALA A 21 2.87 3.69 7.69
C ALA A 21 2.28 2.29 7.48
N GLY A 22 2.06 1.95 6.21
CA GLY A 22 1.45 0.72 5.76
C GLY A 22 2.07 0.33 4.43
N HIS A 23 1.89 -0.92 4.05
CA HIS A 23 2.43 -1.42 2.78
C HIS A 23 1.80 -0.64 1.62
N ILE A 24 2.59 0.17 0.90
CA ILE A 24 2.17 0.74 -0.37
C ILE A 24 2.33 -0.37 -1.40
N MET A 25 1.21 -0.85 -1.93
CA MET A 25 1.26 -1.83 -3.01
C MET A 25 1.95 -1.19 -4.21
N GLN A 26 2.95 -1.86 -4.77
CA GLN A 26 3.70 -1.33 -5.92
C GLN A 26 2.83 -1.27 -7.17
N GLY A 27 1.86 -2.18 -7.31
CA GLY A 27 0.93 -2.26 -8.44
C GLY A 27 -0.44 -2.76 -8.00
N VAL A 28 -1.42 -2.68 -8.91
CA VAL A 28 -2.73 -3.32 -8.75
C VAL A 28 -3.00 -4.15 -10.00
N GLY A 29 -3.41 -5.41 -9.79
CA GLY A 29 -3.58 -6.39 -10.86
C GLY A 29 -2.28 -7.11 -11.24
N ALA A 30 -2.42 -8.26 -11.90
CA ALA A 30 -1.28 -9.14 -12.19
C ALA A 30 -0.22 -8.50 -13.10
N PHE A 31 -0.62 -7.69 -14.09
CA PHE A 31 0.32 -7.05 -15.01
C PHE A 31 1.19 -6.01 -14.33
N ASN A 32 0.58 -5.05 -13.62
CA ASN A 32 1.34 -3.99 -12.97
C ASN A 32 2.21 -4.55 -11.85
N MET A 33 1.71 -5.53 -11.09
CA MET A 33 2.52 -6.21 -10.06
C MET A 33 3.71 -6.96 -10.69
N SER A 34 3.52 -7.64 -11.83
CA SER A 34 4.61 -8.33 -12.53
C SER A 34 5.65 -7.37 -13.14
N MET A 35 5.25 -6.13 -13.40
CA MET A 35 6.12 -5.06 -13.90
C MET A 35 6.74 -4.20 -12.79
N GLY A 36 6.68 -4.63 -11.53
CA GLY A 36 7.22 -3.86 -10.40
C GLY A 36 6.49 -2.54 -10.14
N GLY A 37 5.23 -2.43 -10.57
CA GLY A 37 4.36 -1.27 -10.33
C GLY A 37 4.22 -0.29 -11.50
N ALA A 38 4.87 -0.55 -12.63
CA ALA A 38 4.84 0.35 -13.78
C ALA A 38 3.43 0.47 -14.38
N SER A 39 2.75 1.58 -14.11
CA SER A 39 1.35 1.81 -14.50
C SER A 39 1.01 3.27 -14.82
N THR A 40 1.90 4.23 -14.51
CA THR A 40 1.64 5.67 -14.73
C THR A 40 1.51 6.04 -16.21
N ALA A 41 2.34 5.48 -17.09
CA ALA A 41 2.36 5.82 -18.52
C ALA A 41 2.02 4.64 -19.44
N GLN A 42 1.74 3.47 -18.86
CA GLN A 42 1.53 2.24 -19.63
C GLN A 42 0.18 1.59 -19.24
N PRO A 43 -0.91 1.94 -19.93
CA PRO A 43 -2.24 1.37 -19.66
C PRO A 43 -2.36 -0.04 -20.25
N LEU A 44 -1.68 -1.02 -19.65
CA LEU A 44 -1.86 -2.43 -20.00
C LEU A 44 -3.08 -3.05 -19.31
N ASP A 45 -3.53 -2.45 -18.21
CA ASP A 45 -4.53 -3.03 -17.35
C ASP A 45 -5.44 -1.97 -16.73
N ILE A 46 -6.75 -2.23 -16.73
CA ILE A 46 -7.75 -1.31 -16.18
C ILE A 46 -7.59 -1.14 -14.67
N SER A 47 -7.19 -2.19 -13.94
CA SER A 47 -6.98 -2.14 -12.49
C SER A 47 -5.83 -1.18 -12.12
N GLY A 48 -4.77 -1.17 -12.94
CA GLY A 48 -3.65 -0.23 -12.80
C GLY A 48 -3.99 1.18 -13.21
N ALA A 49 -4.66 1.33 -14.36
CA ALA A 49 -5.10 2.62 -14.85
C ALA A 49 -5.99 3.33 -13.83
N LEU A 50 -6.99 2.62 -13.27
CA LEU A 50 -7.88 3.16 -12.24
C LEU A 50 -7.16 3.54 -10.94
N GLN A 51 -6.19 2.75 -10.49
CA GLN A 51 -5.49 3.02 -9.23
C GLN A 51 -4.40 4.10 -9.37
N TRP A 52 -3.60 4.06 -10.43
CA TRP A 52 -2.34 4.82 -10.54
C TRP A 52 -2.41 6.02 -11.47
N ASN A 53 -3.13 5.94 -12.59
CA ASN A 53 -3.33 7.06 -13.49
C ASN A 53 -4.69 6.97 -14.21
N PRO A 54 -5.76 7.52 -13.62
CA PRO A 54 -7.10 7.46 -14.20
C PRO A 54 -7.21 8.11 -15.60
N ALA A 55 -6.32 9.04 -15.95
CA ALA A 55 -6.31 9.64 -17.30
C ALA A 55 -6.01 8.60 -18.39
N SER A 56 -5.25 7.56 -18.04
CA SER A 56 -4.89 6.47 -18.95
C SER A 56 -6.04 5.51 -19.28
N ILE A 57 -7.19 5.64 -18.59
CA ILE A 57 -8.42 4.89 -18.91
C ILE A 57 -8.92 5.21 -20.32
N SER A 58 -8.60 6.41 -20.84
CA SER A 58 -8.91 6.81 -22.21
C SER A 58 -8.26 5.93 -23.29
N ALA A 59 -7.29 5.07 -22.94
CA ALA A 59 -6.73 4.09 -23.84
C ALA A 59 -7.64 2.85 -24.04
N PHE A 60 -8.68 2.67 -23.23
CA PHE A 60 -9.62 1.54 -23.31
C PHE A 60 -10.97 2.00 -23.89
N ASN A 61 -11.36 1.43 -25.03
CA ASN A 61 -12.63 1.76 -25.71
C ASN A 61 -13.77 0.79 -25.40
N ASP A 62 -13.45 -0.37 -24.82
CA ASP A 62 -14.40 -1.44 -24.52
C ASP A 62 -15.02 -1.32 -23.12
N LYS A 63 -16.08 -2.10 -22.89
CA LYS A 63 -16.65 -2.33 -21.56
C LYS A 63 -15.95 -3.52 -20.91
N ILE A 64 -15.06 -3.23 -19.97
CA ILE A 64 -14.17 -4.22 -19.37
C ILE A 64 -14.51 -4.34 -17.89
N ILE A 65 -14.75 -5.57 -17.43
CA ILE A 65 -14.75 -5.93 -16.01
C ILE A 65 -13.55 -6.82 -15.74
N LYS A 66 -12.80 -6.53 -14.68
CA LYS A 66 -11.62 -7.29 -14.29
C LYS A 66 -11.63 -7.58 -12.81
N PHE A 67 -11.31 -8.82 -12.47
CA PHE A 67 -11.16 -9.29 -11.11
C PHE A 67 -9.78 -9.92 -10.93
N ASP A 68 -8.98 -9.35 -10.03
CA ASP A 68 -7.64 -9.80 -9.67
C ASP A 68 -7.60 -10.20 -8.19
N ILE A 69 -6.80 -11.21 -7.84
CA ILE A 69 -6.51 -11.57 -6.45
C ILE A 69 -4.99 -11.64 -6.29
N GLY A 70 -4.43 -10.73 -5.50
CA GLY A 70 -3.04 -10.78 -5.05
C GLY A 70 -2.91 -11.50 -3.72
N LEU A 71 -1.78 -12.18 -3.48
CA LEU A 71 -1.44 -12.74 -2.17
C LEU A 71 -0.24 -11.97 -1.62
N PHE A 72 -0.41 -11.33 -0.47
CA PHE A 72 0.65 -10.61 0.21
C PHE A 72 1.25 -11.45 1.32
N TYR A 73 2.58 -11.54 1.31
CA TYR A 73 3.38 -12.24 2.31
C TYR A 73 4.25 -11.19 3.02
N SER A 74 4.14 -11.12 4.34
CA SER A 74 5.02 -10.29 5.17
C SER A 74 5.96 -11.20 5.95
N SER A 75 7.22 -10.79 6.11
CA SER A 75 8.16 -11.47 7.00
C SER A 75 9.11 -10.48 7.68
N PRO A 76 8.62 -9.44 8.38
CA PRO A 76 9.45 -8.62 9.24
C PRO A 76 10.08 -9.46 10.35
N GLU A 77 11.35 -9.24 10.60
CA GLU A 77 12.05 -9.81 11.76
C GLU A 77 12.52 -8.65 12.65
N LEU A 78 12.18 -8.71 13.94
CA LEU A 78 12.61 -7.74 14.93
C LEU A 78 13.71 -8.35 15.80
N SER A 79 14.93 -7.85 15.65
CA SER A 79 16.07 -8.23 16.48
C SER A 79 16.26 -7.25 17.63
N SER A 80 16.56 -7.76 18.82
CA SER A 80 16.96 -6.94 19.97
C SER A 80 18.09 -7.61 20.74
N SER A 81 18.98 -6.80 21.32
CA SER A 81 20.08 -7.28 22.14
C SER A 81 20.33 -6.36 23.33
N LEU A 82 20.62 -6.96 24.48
CA LEU A 82 21.02 -6.29 25.71
C LEU A 82 22.45 -6.72 26.06
N PRO A 83 23.38 -5.76 26.21
CA PRO A 83 24.74 -6.02 26.71
C PRO A 83 24.76 -6.65 28.11
N ALA A 84 25.86 -7.33 28.44
CA ALA A 84 26.08 -7.87 29.79
C ALA A 84 26.04 -6.75 30.85
N GLY A 85 25.44 -7.04 32.01
CA GLY A 85 25.32 -6.08 33.11
C GLY A 85 24.10 -5.14 33.03
N MET A 86 23.39 -5.08 31.90
CA MET A 86 22.21 -4.20 31.72
C MET A 86 20.97 -4.67 32.49
N MET A 87 20.87 -5.96 32.79
CA MET A 87 19.78 -6.53 33.60
C MET A 87 20.17 -6.70 35.08
N GLY A 88 21.33 -6.15 35.49
CA GLY A 88 21.91 -6.23 36.83
C GLY A 88 23.37 -6.67 36.83
N PRO A 89 24.16 -6.37 37.88
CA PRO A 89 25.57 -6.77 37.97
C PRO A 89 25.72 -8.30 37.86
N GLY A 90 26.54 -8.77 36.92
CA GLY A 90 26.74 -10.20 36.64
C GLY A 90 25.74 -10.81 35.65
N SER A 91 24.76 -10.07 35.12
CA SER A 91 23.87 -10.57 34.07
C SER A 91 24.60 -10.80 32.74
N PRO A 92 24.37 -11.92 32.05
CA PRO A 92 24.96 -12.19 30.74
C PRO A 92 24.34 -11.29 29.68
N ALA A 93 25.05 -11.10 28.56
CA ALA A 93 24.46 -10.49 27.38
C ALA A 93 23.35 -11.40 26.82
N VAL A 94 22.22 -10.80 26.41
CA VAL A 94 21.09 -11.53 25.82
C VAL A 94 20.72 -10.93 24.48
N SER A 95 20.36 -11.77 23.52
CA SER A 95 19.85 -11.35 22.21
C SER A 95 18.67 -12.21 21.82
N GLY A 96 17.70 -11.64 21.10
CA GLY A 96 16.53 -12.34 20.62
C GLY A 96 16.09 -11.82 19.27
N PHE A 97 15.41 -12.69 18.51
CA PHE A 97 14.73 -12.35 17.27
C PHE A 97 13.27 -12.74 17.43
N THR A 98 12.38 -11.80 17.15
CA THR A 98 10.94 -12.05 17.02
C THR A 98 10.63 -12.06 15.54
N LYS A 99 10.21 -13.21 15.02
CA LYS A 99 9.75 -13.35 13.63
C LYS A 99 8.30 -12.92 13.50
N ASP A 100 7.91 -12.52 12.30
CA ASP A 100 6.52 -12.30 11.97
C ASP A 100 5.72 -13.60 12.08
N ASP A 101 4.49 -13.49 12.57
CA ASP A 101 3.50 -14.57 12.66
C ASP A 101 2.28 -14.29 11.75
N ARG A 102 2.35 -13.23 10.92
CA ARG A 102 1.26 -12.92 9.99
C ARG A 102 1.24 -13.92 8.84
N GLY A 103 0.09 -14.56 8.67
CA GLY A 103 -0.19 -15.39 7.51
C GLY A 103 -0.35 -14.59 6.22
N VAL A 104 -0.66 -15.31 5.15
CA VAL A 104 -0.89 -14.74 3.82
C VAL A 104 -2.15 -13.87 3.84
N SER A 105 -2.04 -12.63 3.35
CA SER A 105 -3.17 -11.73 3.22
C SER A 105 -3.67 -11.68 1.76
N PRO A 106 -4.92 -12.11 1.48
CA PRO A 106 -5.49 -11.96 0.15
C PRO A 106 -5.88 -10.50 -0.12
N MET A 107 -5.58 -10.03 -1.33
CA MET A 107 -5.80 -8.67 -1.80
C MET A 107 -6.64 -8.71 -3.08
N PRO A 108 -7.98 -8.73 -2.96
CA PRO A 108 -8.85 -8.68 -4.13
C PRO A 108 -8.88 -7.27 -4.72
N ALA A 109 -8.90 -7.19 -6.05
CA ALA A 109 -9.16 -5.96 -6.79
C ALA A 109 -10.23 -6.23 -7.84
N LEU A 110 -11.32 -5.46 -7.80
CA LEU A 110 -12.39 -5.48 -8.80
C LEU A 110 -12.41 -4.13 -9.50
N ALA A 111 -12.28 -4.15 -10.82
CA ALA A 111 -12.23 -2.97 -11.67
C ALA A 111 -13.27 -3.08 -12.78
N MET A 112 -13.91 -1.96 -13.11
CA MET A 112 -14.83 -1.88 -14.24
C MET A 112 -14.65 -0.55 -14.96
N VAL A 113 -14.57 -0.59 -16.28
CA VAL A 113 -14.48 0.56 -17.17
C VAL A 113 -15.57 0.47 -18.22
N TRP A 114 -16.24 1.59 -18.48
CA TRP A 114 -17.15 1.76 -19.62
C TRP A 114 -16.46 2.62 -20.67
N GLY A 115 -16.01 2.00 -21.74
CA GLY A 115 -15.48 2.72 -22.89
C GLY A 115 -16.58 3.29 -23.80
N LYS A 116 -16.14 4.11 -24.76
CA LYS A 116 -17.03 4.88 -25.65
C LYS A 116 -17.73 4.02 -26.71
N GLU A 117 -17.18 2.86 -27.05
CA GLU A 117 -17.63 2.04 -28.18
C GLU A 117 -18.43 0.78 -27.77
N GLY A 118 -18.99 0.73 -26.54
CA GLY A 118 -19.81 -0.40 -26.07
C GLY A 118 -20.98 -0.07 -25.13
#